data_AF-A0A7S2CU11-F1
#
_entry.id   AF-A0A7S2CU11-F1
#
_cell.length_a   1.000
_cell.length_b   1.000
_cell.length_c   1.000
_cell.angle_alpha   90.00
_cell.angle_beta   90.00
_cell.angle_gamma   90.00
#
_symmetry.space_group_name_H-M   'P 1'
#
loop_
_entity.id
_entity.type
_entity.pdbx_description
1 polymer ?
#
loop_
_entity_poly.entity_id
_entity_poly.type
_entity_poly.pdbx_seq_one_letter_code
_entity_poly.pdbx_strand_id
1 'polypeptide(L)'
;KQARPMSEEAAAHKAALAEHIAAEYLKPPPKLAQILQAAAPVLTPVAKVAGFAVNLLGPLYYRLFKFGMYSYESLPVDLFQSVTGLALAFCGGAYCTSVAAIEAFRMSGWEQTRAYLLDLRTEVEIVWAAHKA
;
A
#
# COMPACT_ATOMS: atom_id res chain seq x y z
N LYS A 1 42.75 -34.82 44.40
CA LYS A 1 41.64 -33.96 43.90
C LYS A 1 42.25 -32.66 43.36
N GLN A 2 43.09 -32.68 42.32
CA GLN A 2 42.75 -32.90 40.90
C GLN A 2 41.67 -31.90 40.44
N ALA A 3 42.07 -30.63 40.37
CA ALA A 3 41.24 -29.51 39.93
C ALA A 3 42.05 -28.65 38.94
N ARG A 4 42.46 -29.26 37.82
CA ARG A 4 42.89 -28.58 36.58
C ARG A 4 42.84 -29.64 35.49
N PRO A 5 41.84 -29.56 34.59
CA PRO A 5 42.23 -29.48 33.17
C PRO A 5 41.28 -28.67 32.26
N MET A 6 40.18 -28.08 32.75
CA MET A 6 39.19 -27.44 31.86
C MET A 6 39.65 -26.10 31.25
N SER A 7 40.57 -25.37 31.90
CA SER A 7 41.06 -24.08 31.37
C SER A 7 42.18 -24.24 30.35
N GLU A 8 42.97 -25.30 30.45
CA GLU A 8 44.06 -25.60 29.52
C GLU A 8 43.52 -26.18 28.21
N GLU A 9 42.52 -27.05 28.26
CA GLU A 9 41.83 -27.55 27.06
C GLU A 9 41.08 -26.41 26.32
N ALA A 10 40.44 -25.50 27.05
CA ALA A 10 39.79 -24.33 26.45
C ALA A 10 40.80 -23.34 25.84
N ALA A 11 41.99 -23.20 26.44
CA ALA A 11 43.07 -22.39 25.88
C ALA A 11 43.67 -23.05 24.63
N ALA A 12 43.87 -24.38 24.66
CA ALA A 12 44.34 -25.16 23.52
C ALA A 12 43.32 -25.14 22.36
N HIS A 13 42.03 -25.25 22.65
CA HIS A 13 40.96 -25.15 21.65
C HIS A 13 40.87 -23.75 21.05
N LYS A 14 41.02 -22.69 21.86
CA LYS A 14 41.10 -21.30 21.37
C LYS A 14 42.34 -21.06 20.51
N ALA A 15 43.48 -21.65 20.86
CA ALA A 15 44.70 -21.58 20.07
C ALA A 15 44.52 -22.31 18.72
N ALA A 16 43.92 -23.50 18.73
CA ALA A 16 43.59 -24.24 17.49
C ALA A 16 42.57 -23.50 16.62
N LEU A 17 41.55 -22.87 17.23
CA LEU A 17 40.58 -22.04 16.51
C LEU A 17 41.24 -20.80 15.90
N ALA A 18 42.15 -20.16 16.63
CA ALA A 18 42.92 -19.02 16.14
C ALA A 18 43.84 -19.41 14.97
N GLU A 19 44.42 -20.61 15.01
CA GLU A 19 45.22 -21.16 13.93
C GLU A 19 44.37 -21.48 12.69
N HIS A 20 43.17 -22.05 12.87
CA HIS A 20 42.21 -22.26 11.77
C HIS A 20 41.74 -20.94 11.14
N ILE A 21 41.42 -19.94 11.96
CA ILE A 21 41.03 -18.60 11.50
C ILE A 21 42.19 -17.94 10.74
N ALA A 22 43.43 -18.06 11.23
CA ALA A 22 44.61 -17.52 10.55
C ALA A 22 44.89 -18.24 9.22
N ALA A 23 44.70 -19.55 9.16
CA ALA A 23 44.86 -20.34 7.94
C ALA A 23 43.77 -20.04 6.88
N GLU A 24 42.55 -19.73 7.31
CA GLU A 24 41.47 -19.29 6.43
C GLU A 24 41.58 -17.82 6.02
N TYR A 25 42.16 -16.97 6.86
CA TYR A 25 42.48 -15.58 6.54
C TYR A 25 43.53 -15.44 5.44
N LEU A 26 44.45 -16.41 5.34
CA LEU A 26 45.45 -16.49 4.25
C LEU A 26 44.86 -16.94 2.90
N LYS A 27 43.66 -17.52 2.89
CA LYS A 27 42.96 -17.81 1.63
C LYS A 27 42.38 -16.49 1.11
N PRO A 28 42.62 -16.13 -0.17
CA PRO A 28 41.99 -14.95 -0.74
C PRO A 28 40.47 -15.08 -0.58
N PRO A 29 39.75 -13.98 -0.27
CA PRO A 29 38.32 -14.03 -0.06
C PRO A 29 37.65 -14.77 -1.23
N PRO A 30 36.71 -15.70 -0.97
CA PRO A 30 36.10 -16.51 -2.02
C PRO A 30 35.62 -15.58 -3.13
N LYS A 31 35.68 -15.97 -4.41
CA LYS A 31 35.31 -15.12 -5.55
C LYS A 31 33.98 -14.37 -5.33
N LEU A 32 33.05 -15.00 -4.62
CA LEU A 32 31.79 -14.39 -4.16
C LEU A 32 31.97 -13.18 -3.23
N ALA A 33 32.87 -13.21 -2.25
CA ALA A 33 33.14 -12.09 -1.36
C ALA A 33 33.79 -10.89 -2.07
N GLN A 34 34.63 -11.12 -3.08
CA GLN A 34 35.17 -10.03 -3.92
C GLN A 34 34.08 -9.41 -4.81
N ILE A 35 33.21 -10.25 -5.40
CA ILE A 35 32.05 -9.77 -6.18
C ILE A 35 31.06 -9.02 -5.28
N LEU A 36 30.83 -9.50 -4.06
CA LEU A 36 29.96 -8.86 -3.08
C LEU A 36 30.53 -7.55 -2.57
N GLN A 37 31.85 -7.46 -2.34
CA GLN A 37 32.53 -6.21 -1.98
C GLN A 37 32.54 -5.20 -3.13
N ALA A 38 32.69 -5.66 -4.38
CA ALA A 38 32.60 -4.82 -5.57
C ALA A 38 31.15 -4.32 -5.82
N ALA A 39 30.14 -5.12 -5.45
CA ALA A 39 28.72 -4.76 -5.56
C ALA A 39 28.17 -4.05 -4.30
N ALA A 40 28.88 -4.11 -3.17
CA ALA A 40 28.54 -3.44 -1.91
C ALA A 40 28.24 -1.94 -2.02
N PRO A 41 28.98 -1.11 -2.80
CA PRO A 41 28.69 0.31 -2.90
C PRO A 41 27.35 0.62 -3.57
N VAL A 42 26.76 -0.33 -4.32
CA VAL A 42 25.47 -0.17 -4.99
C VAL A 42 24.33 -0.81 -4.18
N LEU A 43 24.56 -1.98 -3.59
CA LEU A 43 23.56 -2.70 -2.79
C LEU A 43 23.20 -1.98 -1.49
N THR A 44 24.18 -1.35 -0.83
CA THR A 44 23.95 -0.67 0.45
C THR A 44 23.05 0.56 0.37
N PRO A 45 23.16 1.49 -0.60
CA PRO A 45 22.20 2.59 -0.74
C PRO A 45 20.82 2.10 -1.18
N VAL A 46 20.74 1.12 -2.08
CA VAL A 46 19.46 0.57 -2.56
C VAL A 46 18.69 -0.11 -1.41
N ALA A 47 19.37 -0.90 -0.58
CA ALA A 47 18.76 -1.53 0.59
C ALA A 47 18.31 -0.49 1.63
N LYS A 48 19.05 0.61 1.81
CA LYS A 48 18.66 1.70 2.72
C LYS A 48 17.44 2.47 2.21
N VAL A 49 17.39 2.78 0.91
CA VAL A 49 16.24 3.47 0.31
C VAL A 49 15.00 2.57 0.32
N ALA A 50 15.15 1.29 -0.01
CA ALA A 50 14.08 0.31 0.06
C ALA A 50 13.58 0.12 1.50
N GLY A 51 14.50 0.01 2.47
CA GLY A 51 14.16 -0.10 3.88
C GLY A 51 13.45 1.15 4.42
N PHE A 52 13.88 2.35 4.02
CA PHE A 52 13.20 3.59 4.38
C PHE A 52 11.81 3.68 3.73
N ALA A 53 11.69 3.33 2.45
CA ALA A 53 10.41 3.31 1.74
C ALA A 53 9.42 2.33 2.39
N VAL A 54 9.88 1.13 2.75
CA VAL A 54 9.03 0.12 3.43
C VAL A 54 8.66 0.56 4.84
N ASN A 55 9.59 1.15 5.61
CA ASN A 55 9.30 1.63 6.96
C ASN A 55 8.39 2.86 6.97
N LEU A 56 8.39 3.66 5.90
CA LEU A 56 7.51 4.82 5.78
C LEU A 56 6.14 4.46 5.18
N LEU A 57 6.14 3.71 4.07
CA LEU A 57 4.92 3.33 3.35
C LEU A 57 4.19 2.18 4.03
N GLY A 58 4.91 1.24 4.64
CA GLY A 58 4.34 0.07 5.33
C GLY A 58 3.30 0.44 6.39
N PRO A 59 3.59 1.30 7.39
CA PRO A 59 2.60 1.69 8.38
C PRO A 59 1.48 2.55 7.78
N LEU A 60 1.75 3.32 6.73
CA LEU A 60 0.74 4.13 6.04
C LEU A 60 -0.28 3.22 5.33
N TYR A 61 0.22 2.23 4.57
CA TYR A 61 -0.59 1.28 3.83
C TYR A 61 -1.39 0.38 4.77
N TYR A 62 -0.77 -0.08 5.86
CA TYR A 62 -1.46 -0.86 6.88
C TYR A 62 -2.61 -0.08 7.55
N ARG A 63 -2.39 1.19 7.89
CA ARG A 63 -3.45 2.05 8.44
C ARG A 63 -4.57 2.28 7.45
N LEU A 64 -4.24 2.54 6.18
CA LEU A 64 -5.22 2.75 5.13
C LEU A 64 -6.06 1.48 4.87
N PHE A 65 -5.41 0.33 4.84
CA PHE A 65 -6.08 -0.97 4.70
C PHE A 65 -7.01 -1.26 5.87
N LYS A 66 -6.56 -1.03 7.11
CA LYS A 66 -7.40 -1.20 8.30
C LYS A 66 -8.61 -0.25 8.29
N PHE A 67 -8.41 0.99 7.86
CA PHE A 67 -9.49 1.97 7.70
C PHE A 67 -10.49 1.56 6.60
N GLY A 68 -9.99 1.06 5.46
CA GLY A 68 -10.81 0.56 4.36
C GLY A 68 -11.66 -0.64 4.77
N MET A 69 -11.06 -1.62 5.45
CA MET A 69 -11.78 -2.79 6.00
C MET A 69 -12.85 -2.40 7.02
N TYR A 70 -12.52 -1.51 7.97
CA TYR A 70 -13.49 -1.01 8.95
C TYR A 70 -14.66 -0.28 8.28
N SER A 71 -14.37 0.51 7.25
CA SER A 71 -15.39 1.24 6.49
C SER A 71 -16.28 0.29 5.68
N TYR A 72 -15.70 -0.77 5.10
CA TYR A 72 -16.44 -1.79 4.35
C TYR A 72 -17.38 -2.61 5.25
N GLU A 73 -16.94 -2.97 6.46
CA GLU A 73 -17.77 -3.72 7.41
C GLU A 73 -18.85 -2.85 8.07
N SER A 74 -18.63 -1.53 8.16
CA SER A 74 -19.55 -0.61 8.86
C SER A 74 -20.58 0.07 7.96
N LEU A 75 -20.30 0.20 6.65
CA LEU A 75 -21.20 0.89 5.71
C LEU A 75 -21.88 -0.08 4.73
N PRO A 76 -23.14 0.19 4.36
CA PRO A 76 -23.77 -0.42 3.20
C PRO A 76 -22.94 -0.19 1.93
N VAL A 77 -22.85 -1.21 1.08
CA VAL A 77 -22.00 -1.21 -0.12
C VAL A 77 -22.30 -0.03 -1.04
N ASP A 78 -23.57 0.37 -1.15
CA ASP A 78 -24.01 1.51 -1.96
C ASP A 78 -23.43 2.85 -1.46
N LEU A 79 -23.40 3.04 -0.13
CA LEU A 79 -22.82 4.23 0.48
C LEU A 79 -21.30 4.25 0.30
N PHE A 80 -20.65 3.10 0.47
CA PHE A 80 -19.21 2.97 0.24
C PHE A 80 -18.81 3.31 -1.20
N GLN A 81 -19.57 2.84 -2.18
CA GLN A 81 -19.37 3.13 -3.61
C GLN A 81 -19.54 4.63 -3.92
N SER A 82 -20.54 5.28 -3.31
CA SER A 82 -20.76 6.72 -3.49
C SER A 82 -19.63 7.57 -2.88
N VAL A 83 -19.13 7.22 -1.69
CA VAL A 83 -18.05 7.94 -1.00
C VAL A 83 -16.71 7.74 -1.70
N THR A 84 -16.42 6.55 -2.22
CA THR A 84 -15.21 6.30 -3.01
C THR A 84 -15.24 6.99 -4.36
N GLY A 85 -16.40 7.02 -5.03
CA GLY A 85 -16.61 7.81 -6.24
C GLY A 85 -16.41 9.32 -5.98
N LEU A 86 -16.89 9.82 -4.85
CA LEU A 86 -16.70 11.20 -4.41
C LEU A 86 -15.21 11.50 -4.12
N ALA A 87 -14.51 10.62 -3.40
CA ALA A 87 -13.09 10.78 -3.10
C ALA A 87 -12.22 10.79 -4.38
N LEU A 88 -12.51 9.91 -5.34
CA LEU A 88 -11.87 9.92 -6.66
C LEU A 88 -12.15 11.21 -7.42
N ALA A 89 -13.36 11.74 -7.30
CA ALA A 89 -13.72 13.01 -7.91
C ALA A 89 -12.88 14.16 -7.33
N PHE A 90 -12.77 14.28 -6.01
CA PHE A 90 -11.99 15.36 -5.36
C PHE A 90 -10.48 15.25 -5.59
N CYS A 91 -9.93 14.03 -5.65
CA CYS A 91 -8.48 13.82 -5.80
C CYS A 91 -8.02 13.73 -7.26
N GLY A 92 -8.91 13.54 -8.24
CA GLY A 92 -8.58 13.34 -9.65
C GLY A 92 -8.38 14.60 -10.50
N GLY A 93 -8.61 15.80 -9.94
CA GLY A 93 -8.65 17.05 -10.70
C GLY A 93 -9.91 17.21 -11.55
N ALA A 94 -10.23 18.44 -11.97
CA ALA A 94 -11.57 18.84 -12.44
C ALA A 94 -12.19 17.96 -13.55
N TYR A 95 -11.36 17.39 -14.43
CA TYR A 95 -11.81 16.52 -15.52
C TYR A 95 -12.27 15.14 -15.04
N CYS A 96 -11.49 14.48 -14.18
CA CYS A 96 -11.89 13.20 -13.61
C CYS A 96 -13.04 13.39 -12.61
N THR A 97 -13.10 14.54 -11.94
CA THR A 97 -14.21 14.92 -11.05
C THR A 97 -15.55 14.96 -11.78
N SER A 98 -15.60 15.58 -12.95
CA SER A 98 -16.87 15.71 -13.70
C SER A 98 -17.36 14.39 -14.25
N VAL A 99 -16.46 13.52 -14.74
CA VAL A 99 -16.81 12.17 -15.20
C VAL A 99 -17.31 11.30 -14.05
N ALA A 100 -16.62 11.33 -12.89
CA ALA A 100 -17.06 10.59 -11.71
C ALA A 100 -18.40 11.10 -11.17
N ALA A 101 -18.65 12.42 -11.20
CA ALA A 101 -19.92 13.00 -10.79
C ALA A 101 -21.07 12.58 -11.73
N ILE A 102 -20.83 12.53 -13.04
CA ILE A 102 -21.82 12.08 -14.03
C ILE A 102 -22.15 10.60 -13.82
N GLU A 103 -21.14 9.74 -13.63
CA GLU A 103 -21.37 8.31 -13.37
C GLU A 103 -22.07 8.07 -12.03
N ALA A 104 -21.68 8.80 -10.98
CA ALA A 104 -22.35 8.73 -9.69
C ALA A 104 -23.82 9.17 -9.79
N PHE A 105 -24.12 10.24 -10.53
CA PHE A 105 -25.49 10.69 -10.78
C PHE A 105 -26.29 9.65 -11.58
N ARG A 106 -25.67 9.04 -12.59
CA ARG A 106 -26.27 7.98 -13.39
C ARG A 106 -26.64 6.74 -12.56
N MET A 107 -25.77 6.33 -11.64
CA MET A 107 -25.99 5.16 -10.80
C MET A 107 -26.96 5.41 -9.64
N SER A 108 -27.00 6.65 -9.10
CA SER A 108 -27.68 6.91 -7.82
C SER A 108 -28.99 7.70 -7.94
N GLY A 109 -29.20 8.47 -9.01
CA GLY A 109 -30.30 9.44 -9.06
C GLY A 109 -30.93 9.72 -10.42
N TRP A 110 -30.33 9.25 -11.53
CA TRP A 110 -30.85 9.52 -12.87
C TRP A 110 -32.26 8.98 -13.10
N GLU A 111 -32.54 7.74 -12.72
CA GLU A 111 -33.83 7.13 -13.05
C GLU A 111 -34.99 7.81 -12.31
N GLN A 112 -34.76 8.17 -11.04
CA GLN A 112 -35.71 8.94 -10.25
C GLN A 112 -35.91 10.35 -10.83
N THR A 113 -34.82 11.03 -11.19
CA THR A 113 -34.88 12.38 -11.80
C THR A 113 -35.62 12.35 -13.13
N ARG A 114 -35.38 11.32 -13.94
CA ARG A 114 -36.04 11.11 -15.23
C ARG A 114 -37.54 10.89 -15.06
N ALA A 115 -37.96 10.09 -14.09
CA ALA A 115 -39.37 9.88 -13.78
C ALA A 115 -40.06 11.22 -13.43
N TYR A 116 -39.47 12.01 -12.54
CA TYR A 116 -40.02 13.32 -12.17
C TYR A 116 -40.10 14.31 -13.34
N LEU A 117 -39.11 14.29 -14.25
CA LEU A 117 -39.14 15.13 -15.44
C LEU A 117 -40.27 14.76 -16.40
N LEU A 118 -40.58 13.46 -16.53
CA LEU A 118 -41.69 13.00 -17.34
C LEU A 118 -43.03 13.42 -16.72
N ASP A 119 -43.17 13.27 -15.41
CA ASP A 119 -44.38 13.70 -14.68
C ASP A 119 -44.61 15.21 -14.84
N LEU A 120 -43.58 16.03 -14.62
CA LEU A 120 -43.64 17.48 -14.82
C LEU A 120 -44.06 17.87 -16.23
N ARG A 121 -43.53 17.17 -17.25
CA ARG A 121 -43.92 17.41 -18.64
C ARG A 121 -45.40 17.15 -18.85
N THR A 122 -45.91 16.03 -18.34
CA THR A 122 -47.33 15.68 -18.44
C THR A 122 -48.21 16.69 -17.71
N GLU A 123 -47.83 17.12 -16.52
CA GLU A 123 -48.55 18.16 -15.77
C GLU A 123 -48.60 19.49 -16.54
N VAL A 124 -47.48 19.91 -17.12
CA VAL A 124 -47.41 21.14 -17.92
C VAL A 124 -48.33 21.05 -19.15
N GLU A 125 -48.38 19.92 -19.84
CA GLU A 125 -49.26 19.70 -20.99
C GLU A 125 -50.75 19.80 -20.59
N ILE A 126 -51.12 19.25 -19.43
CA ILE A 126 -52.50 19.33 -18.90
C ILE A 126 -52.87 20.78 -18.56
N VAL A 127 -52.01 21.50 -17.83
CA VAL A 127 -52.25 22.90 -17.46
C VAL A 127 -52.38 23.78 -18.70
N TRP A 128 -51.51 23.56 -19.69
CA TRP A 128 -51.53 24.32 -20.93
C TRP A 128 -52.76 24.04 -21.79
N ALA A 129 -53.23 22.78 -21.83
CA ALA A 129 -54.48 22.42 -22.48
C ALA A 129 -55.69 23.06 -21.78
N ALA A 130 -55.71 23.05 -20.45
CA ALA A 130 -56.77 23.69 -19.65
C ALA A 130 -56.79 25.21 -19.78
N HIS A 131 -55.63 25.86 -19.97
CA HIS A 131 -55.55 27.31 -20.21
C HIS A 131 -56.03 27.73 -21.61
N LYS A 132 -55.93 26.83 -22.59
CA LYS A 132 -56.35 27.08 -23.98
C LYS A 132 -57.82 26.77 -24.27
N ALA A 133 -58.47 25.99 -23.41
CA ALA A 133 -59.89 25.64 -23.49
C ALA A 133 -60.77 26.74 -22.88
#